data_AF-A0A439TA56-F1
#
_entry.id   AF-A0A439TA56-F1
#
_cell.length_a   1.000
_cell.length_b   1.000
_cell.length_c   1.000
_cell.angle_alpha   90.00
_cell.angle_beta   90.00
_cell.angle_gamma   90.00
#
_symmetry.space_group_name_H-M   'P 1'
#
loop_
_entity.id
_entity.type
_entity.pdbx_description
1 polymer ?
#
loop_
_entity_poly.entity_id
_entity_poly.type
_entity_poly.pdbx_seq_one_letter_code
_entity_poly.pdbx_strand_id
1 'polypeptide(L)'
;MTLFRNVVFIAAIAGLVAGVVLACMQAYATVPLILKAEVYEQAGGGHTHDHAAAPAANAGDSNAMTSAAPAPAEAAAPEEEGWTPADGFERFAFNVVANVVTGIGFALILVAASEFAGGIGNWR
;
A
#
# COMPACT_ATOMS: atom_id res chain seq x y z
N MET A 1 22.45 12.99 23.97
CA MET A 1 22.36 13.72 22.69
C MET A 1 23.12 13.06 21.55
N THR A 2 24.33 12.53 21.78
CA THR A 2 25.14 11.87 20.72
C THR A 2 24.58 10.51 20.29
N LEU A 3 24.16 9.65 21.23
CA LEU A 3 23.58 8.32 20.94
C LEU A 3 22.32 8.39 20.09
N PHE A 4 21.32 9.15 20.53
CA PHE A 4 20.07 9.34 19.77
C PHE A 4 20.32 9.84 18.34
N ARG A 5 21.20 10.84 18.19
CA ARG A 5 21.59 11.37 16.88
C ARG A 5 22.22 10.28 16.01
N ASN A 6 23.14 9.49 16.55
CA ASN A 6 23.80 8.43 15.80
C ASN A 6 22.80 7.34 15.36
N VAL A 7 21.89 6.93 16.25
CA VAL A 7 20.82 5.97 15.94
C VAL A 7 19.98 6.46 14.77
N VAL A 8 19.51 7.71 14.82
CA VAL A 8 18.68 8.29 13.76
C VAL A 8 19.45 8.40 12.44
N PHE A 9 20.72 8.83 12.46
CA PHE A 9 21.52 8.93 11.24
C PHE A 9 21.83 7.57 10.60
N ILE A 10 22.17 6.57 11.41
CA ILE A 10 22.44 5.21 10.92
C ILE A 10 21.16 4.63 10.30
N ALA A 11 20.03 4.75 11.01
CA ALA A 11 18.74 4.28 10.49
C ALA A 11 18.32 5.02 9.21
N ALA A 12 18.56 6.34 9.13
CA ALA A 12 18.24 7.13 7.94
C ALA A 12 19.05 6.66 6.72
N ILE A 13 20.36 6.45 6.87
CA ILE A 13 21.21 6.00 5.77
C ILE A 13 20.88 4.55 5.39
N ALA A 14 20.78 3.65 6.36
CA ALA A 14 20.44 2.25 6.11
C ALA A 14 19.06 2.11 5.45
N GLY A 15 18.07 2.84 5.95
CA GLY A 15 16.73 2.86 5.42
C GLY A 15 16.63 3.49 4.03
N LEU A 16 17.39 4.54 3.74
CA LEU A 16 17.49 5.13 2.40
C LEU A 16 18.03 4.09 1.41
N VAL A 17 19.14 3.44 1.74
CA VAL A 17 19.75 2.43 0.85
C VAL A 17 18.78 1.26 0.64
N ALA A 18 18.20 0.74 1.71
CA ALA A 18 17.22 -0.35 1.63
C ALA A 18 15.99 0.05 0.79
N GLY A 19 15.45 1.26 0.99
CA GLY A 19 14.31 1.77 0.25
C GLY A 19 14.59 1.97 -1.23
N VAL A 20 15.76 2.49 -1.60
CA VAL A 20 16.17 2.63 -3.01
C VAL A 20 16.32 1.25 -3.67
N VAL A 21 16.99 0.30 -3.00
CA VAL A 21 17.14 -1.07 -3.52
C VAL A 21 15.78 -1.73 -3.73
N LEU A 22 14.86 -1.60 -2.76
CA LEU A 22 13.51 -2.14 -2.87
C LEU A 22 12.73 -1.49 -4.03
N ALA A 23 12.82 -0.18 -4.19
CA ALA A 23 12.19 0.53 -5.29
C ALA A 23 12.72 0.06 -6.66
N CYS A 24 14.03 -0.18 -6.79
CA CYS A 24 14.61 -0.77 -8.00
C CYS A 24 14.07 -2.17 -8.25
N MET A 25 14.01 -3.03 -7.24
CA MET A 25 13.45 -4.38 -7.39
C MET A 25 11.99 -4.34 -7.84
N GLN A 26 11.18 -3.46 -7.25
CA GLN A 26 9.78 -3.27 -7.64
C GLN A 26 9.64 -2.75 -9.07
N ALA A 27 10.53 -1.86 -9.53
CA ALA A 27 10.51 -1.34 -10.88
C ALA A 27 10.68 -2.45 -11.94
N TYR A 28 11.46 -3.49 -11.66
CA TYR A 28 11.70 -4.61 -12.59
C TYR A 28 10.76 -5.81 -12.38
N ALA A 29 10.15 -5.96 -11.22
CA ALA A 29 9.29 -7.11 -10.90
C ALA A 29 7.82 -6.71 -10.75
N THR A 30 7.49 -5.87 -9.76
CA THR A 30 6.10 -5.57 -9.39
C THR A 30 5.40 -4.66 -10.40
N VAL A 31 6.06 -3.60 -10.85
CA VAL A 31 5.48 -2.64 -11.80
C VAL A 31 5.03 -3.29 -13.13
N PRO A 32 5.81 -4.15 -13.80
CA PRO A 32 5.35 -4.78 -15.04
C PRO A 32 4.19 -5.75 -14.82
N LEU A 33 4.08 -6.38 -13.64
CA LEU A 33 2.95 -7.24 -13.32
C LEU A 33 1.65 -6.44 -13.15
N ILE A 34 1.72 -5.26 -12.51
CA ILE A 34 0.58 -4.34 -12.37
C ILE A 34 0.09 -3.88 -13.74
N LEU A 35 0.99 -3.37 -14.60
CA LEU A 35 0.63 -2.92 -15.95
C LEU A 35 0.01 -4.05 -16.79
N LYS A 36 0.49 -5.29 -16.60
CA LYS A 36 -0.09 -6.43 -17.28
C LYS A 36 -1.47 -6.80 -16.75
N ALA A 37 -1.72 -6.63 -15.44
CA ALA A 37 -3.03 -6.83 -14.83
C ALA A 37 -4.05 -5.78 -15.32
N GLU A 38 -3.67 -4.50 -15.40
CA GLU A 38 -4.51 -3.41 -15.91
C GLU A 38 -5.03 -3.73 -17.32
N VAL A 39 -4.19 -4.29 -18.21
CA VAL A 39 -4.62 -4.70 -19.56
C VAL A 39 -5.71 -5.77 -19.52
N TYR A 40 -5.65 -6.71 -18.57
CA TYR A 40 -6.67 -7.76 -18.44
C TYR A 40 -7.97 -7.24 -17.82
N GLU A 41 -7.90 -6.32 -16.86
CA GLU A 41 -9.07 -5.69 -16.25
C GLU A 41 -9.80 -4.78 -17.24
N GLN A 42 -9.04 -4.03 -18.04
CA GLN A 42 -9.58 -3.16 -19.08
C GLN A 42 -10.20 -3.96 -20.23
N ALA A 43 -9.62 -5.10 -20.61
CA ALA A 43 -10.19 -6.00 -21.61
C ALA A 43 -11.41 -6.81 -21.08
N GLY A 44 -11.48 -7.04 -19.77
CA GLY A 44 -12.56 -7.76 -19.10
C GLY A 44 -13.79 -6.92 -18.76
N GLY A 45 -13.79 -5.63 -19.09
CA GLY A 45 -14.94 -4.74 -18.88
C GLY A 45 -15.08 -4.17 -17.46
N GLY A 46 -13.99 -4.04 -16.70
CA GLY A 46 -13.96 -3.34 -15.40
C GLY A 46 -14.83 -4.02 -14.35
N HIS A 47 -14.23 -4.86 -13.50
CA HIS A 47 -14.94 -5.37 -12.33
C HIS A 47 -15.15 -4.24 -11.32
N THR A 48 -16.34 -3.62 -11.36
CA THR A 48 -16.78 -2.65 -10.36
C THR A 48 -16.94 -3.38 -9.03
N HIS A 49 -16.07 -3.08 -8.06
CA HIS A 49 -16.27 -3.53 -6.69
C HIS A 49 -17.37 -2.69 -6.07
N ASP A 50 -18.61 -3.16 -6.21
CA ASP A 50 -19.79 -2.61 -5.55
C ASP A 50 -19.61 -2.72 -4.03
N HIS A 51 -19.07 -1.66 -3.43
CA HIS A 51 -19.04 -1.49 -1.98
C HIS A 51 -20.32 -0.79 -1.53
N ALA A 52 -21.47 -1.42 -1.83
CA ALA A 52 -22.70 -1.15 -1.13
C ALA A 52 -22.53 -1.51 0.35
N ALA A 53 -21.99 -0.57 1.13
CA ALA A 53 -22.11 -0.56 2.57
C ALA A 53 -23.60 -0.45 2.90
N ALA A 54 -24.25 -1.59 3.12
CA ALA A 54 -25.61 -1.64 3.61
C ALA A 54 -25.70 -0.78 4.89
N PRO A 55 -26.63 0.18 4.96
CA PRO A 55 -26.80 0.98 6.18
C PRO A 55 -27.24 0.04 7.28
N ALA A 56 -26.55 0.10 8.42
CA ALA A 56 -26.92 -0.60 9.63
C ALA A 56 -28.34 -0.19 10.04
N ALA A 57 -29.32 -1.07 9.85
CA ALA A 57 -30.62 -1.00 10.49
C ALA A 57 -30.83 -2.30 11.29
N ASN A 58 -30.90 -2.16 12.60
CA ASN A 58 -31.29 -3.22 13.52
C ASN A 58 -32.68 -3.78 13.14
N ALA A 59 -32.78 -5.12 13.12
CA ALA A 59 -33.83 -5.96 13.71
C ALA A 59 -34.30 -7.11 12.80
N GLY A 60 -34.24 -8.33 13.33
CA GLY A 60 -35.20 -9.40 13.04
C GLY A 60 -34.87 -10.39 11.93
N ASP A 61 -34.59 -11.63 12.35
CA ASP A 61 -34.92 -12.92 11.70
C ASP A 61 -35.36 -12.91 10.22
N SER A 62 -34.58 -13.56 9.36
CA SER A 62 -34.99 -14.76 8.59
C SER A 62 -34.10 -15.01 7.37
N ASN A 63 -33.63 -16.26 7.24
CA ASN A 63 -33.08 -16.83 6.02
C ASN A 63 -34.13 -16.83 4.91
N ALA A 64 -33.90 -16.10 3.82
CA ALA A 64 -34.61 -16.33 2.56
C ALA A 64 -33.74 -15.91 1.36
N MET A 65 -33.26 -16.91 0.62
CA MET A 65 -32.86 -16.78 -0.78
C MET A 65 -34.02 -16.14 -1.56
N THR A 66 -33.80 -14.99 -2.18
CA THR A 66 -34.66 -14.49 -3.26
C THR A 66 -33.83 -13.79 -4.32
N SER A 67 -33.83 -14.38 -5.52
CA SER A 67 -33.39 -13.73 -6.75
C SER A 67 -34.48 -12.76 -7.18
N ALA A 68 -34.20 -11.46 -7.15
CA ALA A 68 -35.09 -10.43 -7.68
C ALA A 68 -34.47 -9.78 -8.93
N ALA A 69 -35.28 -9.70 -9.98
CA ALA A 69 -35.00 -9.20 -11.32
C ALA A 69 -34.62 -7.70 -11.35
N PRO A 70 -34.05 -7.18 -12.47
CA PRO A 70 -33.35 -5.90 -12.48
C PRO A 70 -34.31 -4.71 -12.37
N ALA A 71 -34.08 -3.86 -11.37
CA ALA A 71 -34.67 -2.53 -11.26
C ALA A 71 -34.07 -1.59 -12.33
N PRO A 72 -34.84 -0.58 -12.80
CA PRO A 72 -34.45 0.28 -13.91
C PRO A 72 -33.17 1.07 -13.59
N ALA A 73 -32.37 1.31 -14.63
CA ALA A 73 -31.12 2.04 -14.60
C ALA A 73 -31.30 3.45 -14.00
N GLU A 74 -31.14 3.55 -12.68
CA GLU A 74 -30.73 4.77 -12.02
C GLU A 74 -29.30 5.05 -12.49
N ALA A 75 -29.06 6.22 -13.10
CA ALA A 75 -27.74 6.62 -13.54
C ALA A 75 -26.78 6.53 -12.35
N ALA A 76 -25.85 5.57 -12.40
CA ALA A 76 -24.78 5.45 -11.43
C ALA A 76 -24.14 6.83 -11.28
N ALA A 77 -24.22 7.40 -10.08
CA ALA A 77 -23.40 8.54 -9.73
C ALA A 77 -21.94 8.17 -10.07
N PRO A 78 -21.14 9.08 -10.65
CA PRO A 78 -19.75 8.77 -10.91
C PRO A 78 -19.14 8.36 -9.58
N GLU A 79 -18.71 7.11 -9.47
CA GLU A 79 -17.91 6.70 -8.33
C GLU A 79 -16.72 7.67 -8.28
N GLU A 80 -16.56 8.37 -7.16
CA GLU A 80 -15.42 9.27 -7.00
C GLU A 80 -14.17 8.39 -7.00
N GLU A 81 -13.56 8.28 -8.18
CA GLU A 81 -12.30 7.60 -8.40
C GLU A 81 -11.28 8.26 -7.47
N GLY A 82 -10.96 7.56 -6.36
CA GLY A 82 -10.06 8.05 -5.34
C GLY A 82 -8.72 8.41 -5.96
N TRP A 83 -8.13 9.53 -5.54
CA TRP A 83 -6.89 10.03 -6.13
C TRP A 83 -5.82 8.94 -6.20
N THR A 84 -5.25 8.77 -7.39
CA THR A 84 -4.11 7.89 -7.66
C THR A 84 -3.02 8.69 -8.39
N PRO A 85 -1.72 8.43 -8.13
CA PRO A 85 -0.64 9.01 -8.92
C PRO A 85 -0.82 8.71 -10.42
N ALA A 86 -0.60 9.70 -11.28
CA ALA A 86 -0.63 9.46 -12.73
C ALA A 86 0.48 8.50 -13.18
N ASP A 87 0.23 7.81 -14.28
CA ASP A 87 1.18 6.85 -14.83
C ASP A 87 2.52 7.47 -15.25
N GLY A 88 3.53 6.61 -15.34
CA GLY A 88 4.89 6.99 -15.72
C GLY A 88 5.68 7.57 -14.54
N PHE A 89 6.10 8.84 -14.67
CA PHE A 89 7.07 9.43 -13.74
C PHE A 89 6.47 9.72 -12.36
N GLU A 90 5.23 10.17 -12.28
CA GLU A 90 4.58 10.52 -11.01
C GLU A 90 4.44 9.27 -10.11
N ARG A 91 3.84 8.20 -10.63
CA ARG A 91 3.76 6.90 -9.95
C ARG A 91 5.14 6.36 -9.52
N PHE A 92 6.16 6.49 -10.38
CA PHE A 92 7.52 6.08 -10.03
C PHE A 92 8.10 6.90 -8.87
N ALA A 93 7.98 8.23 -8.93
CA ALA A 93 8.50 9.12 -7.90
C ALA A 93 7.84 8.88 -6.54
N PHE A 94 6.51 8.79 -6.50
CA PHE A 94 5.78 8.46 -5.27
C PHE A 94 6.14 7.08 -4.74
N ASN A 95 6.32 6.08 -5.61
CA ASN A 95 6.73 4.75 -5.17
C ASN A 95 8.15 4.77 -4.55
N VAL A 96 9.10 5.47 -5.16
CA VAL A 96 10.46 5.61 -4.60
C VAL A 96 10.41 6.30 -3.23
N VAL A 97 9.69 7.42 -3.13
CA VAL A 97 9.55 8.15 -1.86
C VAL A 97 8.88 7.27 -0.79
N ALA A 98 7.81 6.57 -1.14
CA ALA A 98 7.12 5.66 -0.22
C ALA A 98 8.03 4.53 0.28
N ASN A 99 8.83 3.93 -0.61
CA ASN A 99 9.81 2.90 -0.22
C ASN A 99 10.92 3.46 0.67
N VAL A 100 11.42 4.66 0.40
CA VAL A 100 12.45 5.30 1.23
C VAL A 100 11.90 5.61 2.63
N VAL A 101 10.71 6.20 2.74
CA VAL A 101 10.08 6.48 4.04
C VAL A 101 9.84 5.19 4.82
N THR A 102 9.30 4.17 4.14
CA THR A 102 9.09 2.83 4.74
C THR A 102 10.41 2.21 5.20
N GLY A 103 11.45 2.28 4.36
CA GLY A 103 12.77 1.74 4.66
C GLY A 103 13.41 2.41 5.88
N ILE A 104 13.30 3.73 6.00
CA ILE A 104 13.76 4.49 7.19
C ILE A 104 12.96 4.08 8.43
N GLY A 105 11.64 3.99 8.33
CA GLY A 105 10.80 3.53 9.43
C GLY A 105 11.18 2.13 9.92
N PHE A 106 11.38 1.19 8.98
CA PHE A 106 11.80 -0.17 9.31
C PHE A 106 13.21 -0.22 9.92
N ALA A 107 14.15 0.57 9.39
CA ALA A 107 15.49 0.67 9.97
C ALA A 107 15.46 1.21 11.40
N LEU A 108 14.60 2.19 11.71
CA LEU A 108 14.42 2.68 13.09
C LEU A 108 13.89 1.59 14.02
N ILE A 109 12.91 0.80 13.57
CA ILE A 109 12.37 -0.35 14.33
C ILE A 109 13.49 -1.36 14.60
N LEU A 110 14.29 -1.70 13.58
CA LEU A 110 15.40 -2.65 13.74
C LEU A 110 16.47 -2.13 14.71
N VAL A 111 16.82 -0.85 14.64
CA VAL A 111 17.79 -0.27 15.58
C VAL A 111 17.23 -0.33 17.01
N ALA A 112 15.97 0.05 17.23
CA ALA A 112 15.33 -0.07 18.54
C ALA A 112 15.32 -1.52 19.05
N ALA A 113 14.95 -2.48 18.20
CA ALA A 113 14.97 -3.90 18.53
C ALA A 113 16.39 -4.39 18.87
N SER A 114 17.41 -3.93 18.15
CA SER A 114 18.81 -4.28 18.40
C SER A 114 19.29 -3.81 19.76
N GLU A 115 18.89 -2.62 20.21
CA GLU A 115 19.22 -2.09 21.54
C GLU A 115 18.56 -2.94 22.64
N PHE A 116 17.32 -3.37 22.47
CA PHE A 116 16.67 -4.30 23.40
C PHE A 116 17.33 -5.69 23.44
N ALA A 117 17.93 -6.13 22.32
CA ALA A 117 18.59 -7.43 22.21
C ALA A 117 20.05 -7.47 22.72
N GLY A 118 20.52 -6.40 23.37
CA GLY A 118 21.89 -6.30 23.90
C GLY A 118 22.79 -5.30 23.15
N GLY A 119 22.26 -4.61 22.15
CA GLY A 119 22.92 -3.51 21.43
C GLY A 119 24.09 -3.94 20.54
N ILE A 120 24.58 -3.00 19.74
CA ILE A 120 25.73 -3.20 18.83
C ILE A 120 27.05 -3.44 19.60
N GLY A 121 27.10 -3.11 20.90
CA GLY A 121 28.28 -3.29 21.76
C GLY A 121 28.51 -4.74 22.24
N ASN A 122 27.48 -5.59 22.24
CA ASN A 122 27.58 -6.99 22.65
C ASN A 122 27.96 -7.93 21.48
N TRP A 123 28.21 -7.38 20.28
CA TRP A 123 28.67 -8.10 19.08
C TRP A 123 30.21 -8.19 19.01
N ARG A 124 30.84 -8.41 20.16
CA ARG A 124 32.27 -8.73 20.27
C ARG A 124 32.44 -10.17 20.71
#